data_AF-F8E7I5-F1
#
_entry.id   AF-F8E7I5-F1
#
_cell.length_a   1.000
_cell.length_b   1.000
_cell.length_c   1.000
_cell.angle_alpha   90.00
_cell.angle_beta   90.00
_cell.angle_gamma   90.00
#
_symmetry.space_group_name_H-M   'P 1'
#
loop_
_entity.id
_entity.type
_entity.pdbx_description
1 polymer ?
#
loop_
_entity_poly.entity_id
_entity_poly.type
_entity_poly.pdbx_seq_one_letter_code
_entity_poly.pdbx_strand_id
1 'polypeptide(L)'
;MFKIITFLLLFTSMLYAGVENYLIGLNAYKDGFDSIAEENLQTYLKNAADEEKARFAKYILYKINLQNNNYGKAYEYLEQIEGINDKRFDLTQMKIDKMKVLLNTDCSKASDYLINAIGGSIASLYLKSKCPVNDRIVSRISGSNVSDKIKAAYTIKLADNPGLAYQIAKNTSFEQLDKNTIKYLGLLFYKNGRYDIFWKAYKYYKDDRFVNLALNRIFETGDYKGFIESFVYNEPKFKISGENYCRAVKSRIELGENFNCSWIDKCYPDKNKEYIQSKFACLLQNKSSKTKDLINNNFEKEKDFFCKQSGNIISEGYYNSETISGFRSCGNKYKLAELLLRKKRTEDVLNLLKNDNSDKSLYIKAKAYILAGDLEKAKQTAERINEQKLKNSLFKNNN
;
A
#
# COMPACT_ATOMS: atom_id res chain seq x y z
N MET A 1 -70.58 27.84 -59.97
CA MET A 1 -69.14 27.62 -60.25
C MET A 1 -68.22 28.50 -59.38
N PHE A 2 -68.64 28.96 -58.20
CA PHE A 2 -67.83 29.84 -57.31
C PHE A 2 -67.50 29.23 -55.92
N LYS A 3 -68.03 28.04 -55.58
CA LYS A 3 -67.77 27.37 -54.28
C LYS A 3 -66.57 26.42 -54.27
N ILE A 4 -66.09 25.99 -55.45
CA ILE A 4 -64.93 25.06 -55.56
C ILE A 4 -63.60 25.83 -55.49
N ILE A 5 -63.57 27.09 -55.95
CA ILE A 5 -62.36 27.93 -55.95
C ILE A 5 -62.02 28.43 -54.53
N THR A 6 -63.02 28.72 -53.69
CA THR A 6 -62.80 29.15 -52.30
C THR A 6 -62.27 28.02 -51.41
N PHE A 7 -62.68 26.77 -51.66
CA PHE A 7 -62.21 25.60 -50.93
C PHE A 7 -60.77 25.21 -51.34
N LEU A 8 -60.42 25.35 -52.63
CA LEU A 8 -59.04 25.16 -53.10
C LEU A 8 -58.09 26.24 -52.54
N LEU A 9 -58.53 27.50 -52.41
CA LEU A 9 -57.71 28.59 -51.87
C LEU A 9 -57.45 28.46 -50.36
N LEU A 10 -58.42 27.94 -49.58
CA LEU A 10 -58.25 27.64 -48.15
C LEU A 10 -57.28 26.48 -47.91
N PHE A 11 -57.23 25.49 -48.81
CA PHE A 11 -56.23 24.42 -48.74
C PHE A 11 -54.83 24.90 -49.11
N THR A 12 -54.69 25.83 -50.07
CA THR A 12 -53.39 26.39 -50.42
C THR A 12 -52.82 27.35 -49.37
N SER A 13 -53.66 28.10 -48.65
CA SER A 13 -53.19 29.00 -47.59
C SER A 13 -52.71 28.25 -46.34
N MET A 14 -53.34 27.11 -46.00
CA MET A 14 -52.83 26.23 -44.93
C MET A 14 -51.49 25.59 -45.31
N LEU A 15 -51.27 25.24 -46.58
CA LEU A 15 -50.00 24.71 -47.08
C LEU A 15 -48.87 25.78 -47.08
N TYR A 16 -49.20 27.04 -47.39
CA TYR A 16 -48.23 28.14 -47.38
C TYR A 16 -47.82 28.58 -45.98
N ALA A 17 -48.77 28.67 -45.04
CA ALA A 17 -48.48 29.02 -43.64
C ALA A 17 -47.59 27.98 -42.95
N GLY A 18 -47.67 26.71 -43.35
CA GLY A 18 -46.78 25.65 -42.84
C GLY A 18 -45.32 25.90 -43.19
N VAL A 19 -45.01 26.21 -44.45
CA VAL A 19 -43.63 26.41 -44.91
C VAL A 19 -43.02 27.70 -44.33
N GLU A 20 -43.83 28.75 -44.15
CA GLU A 20 -43.39 30.01 -43.54
C GLU A 20 -42.93 29.82 -42.09
N ASN A 21 -43.74 29.14 -41.26
CA ASN A 21 -43.38 28.82 -39.87
C ASN A 21 -42.09 27.99 -39.79
N TYR A 22 -41.88 27.06 -40.72
CA TYR A 22 -40.63 26.31 -40.80
C TYR A 22 -39.43 27.24 -41.04
N LEU A 23 -39.50 28.13 -42.04
CA LEU A 23 -38.41 29.04 -42.37
C LEU A 23 -38.13 30.07 -41.27
N ILE A 24 -39.19 30.65 -40.67
CA ILE A 24 -39.07 31.55 -39.51
C ILE A 24 -38.38 30.81 -38.37
N GLY A 25 -38.82 29.59 -38.06
CA GLY A 25 -38.24 28.77 -37.00
C GLY A 25 -36.75 28.44 -37.23
N LEU A 26 -36.36 28.12 -38.46
CA LEU A 26 -34.96 27.87 -38.82
C LEU A 26 -34.08 29.11 -38.65
N ASN A 27 -34.54 30.26 -39.14
CA ASN A 27 -33.79 31.50 -39.04
C ASN A 27 -33.68 31.95 -37.58
N ALA A 28 -34.78 31.89 -36.82
CA ALA A 28 -34.78 32.18 -35.40
C ALA A 28 -33.80 31.30 -34.62
N TYR A 29 -33.75 29.99 -34.89
CA TYR A 29 -32.79 29.10 -34.24
C TYR A 29 -31.34 29.45 -34.61
N LYS A 30 -31.09 29.75 -35.88
CA LYS A 30 -29.76 30.17 -36.36
C LYS A 30 -29.30 31.48 -35.69
N ASP A 31 -30.24 32.39 -35.44
CA ASP A 31 -29.98 33.70 -34.82
C ASP A 31 -29.99 33.63 -33.27
N GLY A 32 -30.23 32.46 -32.68
CA GLY A 32 -30.20 32.24 -31.23
C GLY A 32 -31.50 32.61 -30.49
N PHE A 33 -32.60 32.81 -31.21
CA PHE A 33 -33.92 33.09 -30.64
C PHE A 33 -34.72 31.80 -30.40
N ASP A 34 -34.25 30.98 -29.45
CA ASP A 34 -34.77 29.63 -29.20
C ASP A 34 -36.27 29.55 -28.89
N SER A 35 -36.83 30.51 -28.14
CA SER A 35 -38.27 30.53 -27.85
C SER A 35 -39.12 30.77 -29.11
N ILE A 36 -38.68 31.67 -30.00
CA ILE A 36 -39.35 31.95 -31.27
C ILE A 36 -39.21 30.75 -32.20
N ALA A 37 -38.03 30.14 -32.23
CA ALA A 37 -37.78 28.93 -32.99
C ALA A 37 -38.69 27.78 -32.54
N GLU A 38 -38.79 27.55 -31.22
CA GLU A 38 -39.63 26.49 -30.65
C GLU A 38 -41.10 26.65 -31.05
N GLU A 39 -41.69 27.84 -30.85
CA GLU A 39 -43.10 28.10 -31.16
C GLU A 39 -43.42 27.90 -32.65
N ASN A 40 -42.58 28.43 -33.52
CA ASN A 40 -42.77 28.35 -34.97
C ASN A 40 -42.59 26.91 -35.48
N LEU A 41 -41.57 26.19 -35.01
CA LEU A 41 -41.33 24.80 -35.42
C LEU A 41 -42.41 23.85 -34.87
N GLN A 42 -42.92 24.07 -33.65
CA GLN A 42 -44.05 23.31 -33.13
C GLN A 42 -45.32 23.55 -33.94
N THR A 43 -45.57 24.81 -34.33
CA THR A 43 -46.72 25.17 -35.17
C THR A 43 -46.61 24.51 -36.55
N TYR A 44 -45.42 24.52 -37.15
CA TYR A 44 -45.16 23.82 -38.40
C TYR A 44 -45.48 22.32 -38.31
N LEU A 45 -45.02 21.65 -37.24
CA LEU A 45 -45.19 20.20 -37.08
C LEU A 45 -46.65 19.75 -36.97
N LYS A 46 -47.60 20.63 -36.62
CA LYS A 46 -49.03 20.27 -36.54
C LYS A 46 -49.62 19.82 -37.87
N ASN A 47 -49.14 20.39 -38.99
CA ASN A 47 -49.69 20.16 -40.33
C ASN A 47 -48.58 19.84 -41.36
N ALA A 48 -47.41 19.36 -40.92
CA ALA A 48 -46.26 19.15 -41.79
C ALA A 48 -46.50 17.97 -42.76
N ALA A 49 -46.50 18.26 -44.07
CA ALA A 49 -46.59 17.26 -45.14
C ALA A 49 -45.21 16.80 -45.66
N ASP A 50 -44.17 17.62 -45.46
CA ASP A 50 -42.79 17.34 -45.90
C ASP A 50 -42.03 16.62 -44.78
N GLU A 51 -41.79 15.33 -44.98
CA GLU A 51 -41.21 14.46 -43.95
C GLU A 51 -39.76 14.84 -43.62
N GLU A 52 -38.96 15.28 -44.59
CA GLU A 52 -37.57 15.67 -44.36
C GLU A 52 -37.47 16.95 -43.55
N LYS A 53 -38.35 17.92 -43.81
CA LYS A 53 -38.43 19.15 -43.01
C LYS A 53 -39.01 18.89 -41.63
N ALA A 54 -40.02 18.02 -41.51
CA ALA A 54 -40.57 17.63 -40.21
C ALA A 54 -39.50 16.96 -39.33
N ARG A 55 -38.71 16.04 -39.89
CA ARG A 55 -37.59 15.40 -39.17
C ARG A 55 -36.54 16.41 -38.72
N PHE A 56 -36.18 17.38 -39.58
CA PHE A 56 -35.22 18.41 -39.19
C PHE A 56 -35.78 19.42 -38.17
N ALA A 57 -37.07 19.75 -38.24
CA ALA A 57 -37.73 20.54 -37.21
C ALA A 57 -37.69 19.83 -35.85
N LYS A 58 -37.99 18.53 -35.80
CA LYS A 58 -37.84 17.72 -34.57
C LYS A 58 -36.39 17.69 -34.07
N TYR A 59 -35.41 17.65 -34.97
CA TYR A 59 -33.99 17.73 -34.61
C TYR A 59 -33.66 19.05 -33.89
N ILE A 60 -34.13 20.18 -34.40
CA ILE A 60 -33.91 21.48 -33.76
C ILE A 60 -34.68 21.58 -32.44
N LEU A 61 -35.93 21.10 -32.41
CA LEU A 61 -36.76 21.15 -31.21
C LEU A 61 -36.19 20.35 -30.04
N TYR A 62 -35.58 19.18 -30.28
CA TYR A 62 -34.91 18.48 -29.19
C TYR A 62 -33.67 19.24 -28.69
N LYS A 63 -32.91 19.90 -29.59
CA LYS A 63 -31.73 20.70 -29.20
C LYS A 63 -32.13 21.84 -28.29
N ILE A 64 -33.15 22.61 -28.68
CA ILE A 64 -33.71 23.72 -27.89
C ILE A 64 -34.17 23.21 -26.52
N ASN A 65 -34.97 22.15 -26.51
CA ASN A 65 -35.49 21.59 -25.24
C ASN A 65 -34.36 21.05 -24.34
N LEU A 66 -33.32 20.46 -24.92
CA LEU A 66 -32.15 20.00 -24.18
C LEU A 66 -31.34 21.17 -23.58
N GLN A 67 -31.16 22.25 -24.32
CA GLN A 67 -30.49 23.48 -23.83
C GLN A 67 -31.27 24.10 -22.68
N ASN A 68 -32.60 24.06 -22.76
CA ASN A 68 -33.52 24.54 -21.72
C ASN A 68 -33.69 23.56 -20.54
N ASN A 69 -32.92 22.46 -20.50
CA ASN A 69 -33.05 21.39 -19.50
C ASN A 69 -34.44 20.75 -19.42
N ASN A 70 -35.27 20.90 -20.46
CA ASN A 70 -36.54 20.21 -20.59
C ASN A 70 -36.31 18.80 -21.16
N TYR A 71 -35.75 17.94 -20.32
CA TYR A 71 -35.31 16.60 -20.72
C TYR A 71 -36.45 15.72 -21.22
N GLY A 72 -37.68 15.89 -20.70
CA GLY A 72 -38.86 15.12 -21.15
C GLY A 72 -39.20 15.40 -22.60
N LYS A 73 -39.44 16.68 -22.96
CA LYS A 73 -39.72 17.06 -24.35
C LYS A 73 -38.54 16.81 -25.28
N ALA A 74 -37.31 17.02 -24.80
CA ALA A 74 -36.12 16.70 -25.58
C ALA A 74 -36.10 15.21 -25.94
N TYR A 75 -36.44 14.33 -24.99
CA TYR A 75 -36.51 12.89 -25.24
C TYR A 75 -37.59 12.52 -26.26
N GLU A 76 -38.80 13.09 -26.12
CA GLU A 76 -39.93 12.83 -27.03
C GLU A 76 -39.59 13.15 -28.49
N TYR A 77 -38.95 14.28 -28.76
CA TYR A 77 -38.53 14.63 -30.12
C TYR A 77 -37.35 13.78 -30.59
N LEU A 78 -36.40 13.46 -29.71
CA LEU A 78 -35.23 12.66 -30.04
C LEU A 78 -35.61 11.23 -30.44
N GLU A 79 -36.52 10.56 -29.70
CA GLU A 79 -36.98 9.20 -30.04
C GLU A 79 -37.64 9.14 -31.42
N GLN A 80 -38.36 10.19 -31.84
CA GLN A 80 -39.04 10.23 -33.14
C GLN A 80 -38.09 10.34 -34.35
N ILE A 81 -36.84 10.71 -34.12
CA ILE A 81 -35.84 10.89 -35.19
C ILE A 81 -34.60 10.00 -35.01
N GLU A 82 -34.61 9.15 -33.98
CA GLU A 82 -33.51 8.23 -33.72
C GLU A 82 -33.37 7.21 -34.86
N GLY A 83 -32.12 6.92 -35.25
CA GLY A 83 -31.83 5.95 -36.32
C GLY A 83 -32.06 6.47 -37.74
N ILE A 84 -32.60 7.68 -37.90
CA ILE A 84 -32.76 8.33 -39.21
C ILE A 84 -31.41 8.86 -39.68
N ASN A 85 -31.01 8.47 -40.91
CA ASN A 85 -29.80 8.97 -41.54
C ASN A 85 -30.10 10.25 -42.34
N ASP A 86 -29.96 11.41 -41.69
CA ASP A 86 -30.05 12.72 -42.31
C ASP A 86 -28.70 13.44 -42.21
N LYS A 87 -28.16 13.93 -43.33
CA LYS A 87 -26.84 14.60 -43.37
C LYS A 87 -26.76 15.86 -42.51
N ARG A 88 -27.90 16.42 -42.12
CA ARG A 88 -27.99 17.59 -41.23
C ARG A 88 -27.90 17.20 -39.75
N PHE A 89 -28.05 15.93 -39.42
CA PHE A 89 -28.00 15.44 -38.05
C PHE A 89 -26.56 15.14 -37.65
N ASP A 90 -26.16 15.67 -36.50
CA ASP A 90 -24.97 15.17 -35.82
C ASP A 90 -25.33 13.92 -35.01
N LEU A 91 -25.26 12.75 -35.67
CA LEU A 91 -25.58 11.46 -35.07
C LEU A 91 -24.67 11.11 -33.87
N THR A 92 -23.44 11.63 -33.84
CA THR A 92 -22.52 11.40 -32.72
C THR A 92 -22.98 12.21 -31.50
N GLN A 93 -23.29 13.49 -31.70
CA GLN A 93 -23.79 14.33 -30.63
C GLN A 93 -25.17 13.88 -30.16
N MET A 94 -26.05 13.42 -31.05
CA MET A 94 -27.36 12.86 -30.68
C MET A 94 -27.23 11.70 -29.69
N LYS A 95 -26.24 10.82 -29.87
CA LYS A 95 -25.99 9.71 -28.93
C LYS A 95 -25.58 10.20 -27.55
N ILE A 96 -24.77 11.26 -27.49
CA ILE A 96 -24.29 11.90 -26.25
C ILE A 96 -25.46 12.61 -25.55
N ASP A 97 -26.25 13.35 -26.32
CA ASP A 97 -27.44 14.07 -25.87
C ASP A 97 -28.48 13.11 -25.31
N LYS A 98 -28.75 11.98 -26.00
CA LYS A 98 -29.63 10.92 -25.50
C LYS A 98 -29.17 10.41 -24.15
N MET A 99 -27.87 10.12 -23.97
CA MET A 99 -27.36 9.73 -22.66
C MET A 99 -27.57 10.82 -21.61
N LYS A 100 -27.30 12.10 -21.93
CA LYS A 100 -27.53 13.22 -21.01
C LYS A 100 -28.99 13.31 -20.59
N VAL A 101 -29.94 13.14 -21.52
CA VAL A 101 -31.38 13.14 -21.25
C VAL A 101 -31.75 11.98 -20.33
N LEU A 102 -31.33 10.75 -20.68
CA LEU A 102 -31.66 9.55 -19.90
C LEU A 102 -31.11 9.63 -18.46
N LEU A 103 -29.88 10.14 -18.27
CA LEU A 103 -29.29 10.31 -16.95
C LEU A 103 -30.07 11.25 -16.02
N ASN A 104 -30.89 12.14 -16.57
CA ASN A 104 -31.70 13.11 -15.82
C ASN A 104 -33.18 12.70 -15.72
N THR A 105 -33.60 11.61 -16.37
CA THR A 105 -35.00 11.21 -16.46
C THR A 105 -35.22 9.78 -15.97
N ASP A 106 -34.37 8.84 -16.37
CA ASP A 106 -34.53 7.41 -16.09
C ASP A 106 -33.17 6.69 -16.07
N CYS A 107 -32.68 6.40 -14.86
CA CYS A 107 -31.42 5.69 -14.67
C CYS A 107 -31.43 4.24 -15.20
N SER A 108 -32.60 3.59 -15.26
CA SER A 108 -32.70 2.24 -15.84
C SER A 108 -32.45 2.29 -17.34
N LYS A 109 -33.14 3.18 -18.05
CA LYS A 109 -32.91 3.39 -19.48
C LYS A 109 -31.50 3.89 -19.78
N ALA A 110 -30.94 4.75 -18.94
CA ALA A 110 -29.55 5.18 -19.08
C ALA A 110 -28.56 4.01 -18.94
N SER A 111 -28.82 3.09 -18.02
CA SER A 111 -28.02 1.87 -17.83
C SER A 111 -28.07 0.98 -19.06
N ASP A 112 -29.27 0.69 -19.58
CA ASP A 112 -29.46 -0.13 -20.76
C ASP A 112 -28.81 0.50 -22.00
N TYR A 113 -28.93 1.82 -22.14
CA TYR A 113 -28.29 2.57 -23.21
C TYR A 113 -26.76 2.52 -23.14
N LEU A 114 -26.16 2.69 -21.94
CA LEU A 114 -24.71 2.50 -21.75
C LEU A 114 -24.27 1.10 -22.18
N ILE A 115 -25.07 0.08 -21.84
CA ILE A 115 -24.74 -1.31 -22.15
C ILE A 115 -24.68 -1.53 -23.67
N ASN A 116 -25.66 -1.02 -24.40
CA ASN A 116 -25.78 -1.24 -25.83
C ASN A 116 -24.87 -0.35 -26.68
N ALA A 117 -24.65 0.91 -26.27
CA ALA A 117 -23.92 1.92 -27.05
C ALA A 117 -22.63 2.40 -26.36
N ILE A 118 -21.88 1.48 -25.75
CA ILE A 118 -20.69 1.85 -24.97
C ILE A 118 -19.63 2.57 -25.82
N GLY A 119 -19.25 3.76 -25.35
CA GLY A 119 -18.18 4.58 -25.93
C GLY A 119 -17.61 5.50 -24.85
N GLY A 120 -16.42 6.07 -25.10
CA GLY A 120 -15.70 6.88 -24.10
C GLY A 120 -16.54 8.04 -23.54
N SER A 121 -17.21 8.80 -24.40
CA SER A 121 -18.07 9.93 -23.98
C SER A 121 -19.30 9.47 -23.18
N ILE A 122 -19.96 8.40 -23.64
CA ILE A 122 -21.16 7.83 -22.97
C ILE A 122 -20.81 7.29 -21.59
N ALA A 123 -19.73 6.51 -21.49
CA ALA A 123 -19.23 5.99 -20.23
C ALA A 123 -18.79 7.10 -19.27
N SER A 124 -18.16 8.17 -19.78
CA SER A 124 -17.75 9.32 -18.98
C SER A 124 -18.93 10.12 -18.43
N LEU A 125 -20.00 10.29 -19.22
CA LEU A 125 -21.23 10.94 -18.76
C LEU A 125 -21.89 10.12 -17.64
N TYR A 126 -22.06 8.82 -17.85
CA TYR A 126 -22.67 7.95 -16.84
C TYR A 126 -21.86 7.91 -15.54
N LEU A 127 -20.54 7.89 -15.63
CA LEU A 127 -19.63 7.96 -14.49
C LEU A 127 -19.89 9.21 -13.63
N LYS A 128 -20.10 10.37 -14.24
CA LYS A 128 -20.34 11.66 -13.55
C LYS A 128 -21.76 11.80 -13.00
N SER A 129 -22.67 10.91 -13.38
CA SER A 129 -24.07 10.96 -12.98
C SER A 129 -24.31 10.43 -11.56
N LYS A 130 -25.54 10.65 -11.07
CA LYS A 130 -26.05 10.05 -9.83
C LYS A 130 -26.59 8.63 -10.02
N CYS A 131 -26.66 8.13 -11.25
CA CYS A 131 -27.19 6.79 -11.49
C CYS A 131 -26.28 5.70 -10.88
N PRO A 132 -26.88 4.65 -10.30
CA PRO A 132 -26.12 3.58 -9.66
C PRO A 132 -25.30 2.78 -10.68
N VAL A 133 -24.16 2.28 -10.25
CA VAL A 133 -23.30 1.39 -11.04
C VAL A 133 -23.48 -0.02 -10.50
N ASN A 134 -24.24 -0.84 -11.23
CA ASN A 134 -24.54 -2.23 -10.87
C ASN A 134 -23.63 -3.23 -11.61
N ASP A 135 -23.79 -4.52 -11.30
CA ASP A 135 -22.97 -5.61 -11.85
C ASP A 135 -22.98 -5.67 -13.38
N ARG A 136 -24.13 -5.39 -14.02
CA ARG A 136 -24.23 -5.39 -15.49
C ARG A 136 -23.35 -4.29 -16.11
N ILE A 137 -23.40 -3.08 -15.53
CA ILE A 137 -22.56 -1.96 -15.97
C ILE A 137 -21.09 -2.28 -15.71
N VAL A 138 -20.76 -2.81 -14.54
CA VAL A 138 -19.38 -3.21 -14.17
C VAL A 138 -18.82 -4.20 -15.18
N SER A 139 -19.56 -5.27 -15.47
CA SER A 139 -19.16 -6.29 -16.42
C SER A 139 -18.97 -5.71 -17.82
N ARG A 140 -19.86 -4.79 -18.23
CA ARG A 140 -19.76 -4.11 -19.51
C ARG A 140 -18.56 -3.16 -19.62
N ILE A 141 -18.34 -2.30 -18.61
CA ILE A 141 -17.20 -1.37 -18.59
C ILE A 141 -15.88 -2.14 -18.60
N SER A 142 -15.78 -3.17 -17.75
CA SER A 142 -14.58 -4.00 -17.62
C SER A 142 -14.15 -4.64 -18.95
N GLY A 143 -15.10 -5.25 -19.67
CA GLY A 143 -14.86 -5.95 -20.94
C GLY A 143 -14.85 -5.07 -22.19
N SER A 144 -14.98 -3.75 -22.05
CA SER A 144 -15.02 -2.82 -23.20
C SER A 144 -13.66 -2.20 -23.52
N ASN A 145 -13.57 -1.57 -24.69
CA ASN A 145 -12.41 -0.81 -25.15
C ASN A 145 -12.40 0.66 -24.66
N VAL A 146 -13.17 1.00 -23.63
CA VAL A 146 -13.06 2.34 -23.01
C VAL A 146 -11.67 2.51 -22.41
N SER A 147 -11.15 3.73 -22.41
CA SER A 147 -9.79 4.00 -21.93
C SER A 147 -9.61 3.58 -20.48
N ASP A 148 -8.39 3.16 -20.13
CA ASP A 148 -8.05 2.76 -18.77
C ASP A 148 -8.27 3.89 -17.75
N LYS A 149 -8.17 5.16 -18.17
CA LYS A 149 -8.51 6.31 -17.33
C LYS A 149 -9.99 6.30 -16.92
N ILE A 150 -10.89 5.95 -17.83
CA ILE A 150 -12.32 5.81 -17.53
C ILE A 150 -12.54 4.61 -16.62
N LYS A 151 -11.93 3.45 -16.92
CA LYS A 151 -12.03 2.24 -16.08
C LYS A 151 -11.53 2.49 -14.65
N ALA A 152 -10.40 3.17 -14.51
CA ALA A 152 -9.86 3.58 -13.21
C ALA A 152 -10.83 4.50 -12.45
N ALA A 153 -11.44 5.48 -13.11
CA ALA A 153 -12.39 6.37 -12.47
C ALA A 153 -13.68 5.65 -12.03
N TYR A 154 -14.17 4.67 -12.79
CA TYR A 154 -15.25 3.78 -12.34
C TYR A 154 -14.83 2.95 -11.12
N THR A 155 -13.60 2.43 -11.12
CA THR A 155 -13.04 1.69 -9.98
C THR A 155 -13.02 2.55 -8.73
N ILE A 156 -12.61 3.83 -8.85
CA ILE A 156 -12.60 4.80 -7.74
C ILE A 156 -14.02 5.09 -7.24
N LYS A 157 -14.98 5.30 -8.14
CA LYS A 157 -16.40 5.52 -7.77
C LYS A 157 -16.99 4.34 -6.98
N LEU A 158 -16.46 3.14 -7.20
CA LEU A 158 -16.86 1.90 -6.54
C LEU A 158 -15.98 1.55 -5.33
N ALA A 159 -15.21 2.50 -4.76
CA ALA A 159 -14.28 2.22 -3.66
C ALA A 159 -14.96 1.55 -2.45
N ASP A 160 -16.21 1.91 -2.16
CA ASP A 160 -17.00 1.33 -1.06
C ASP A 160 -17.62 -0.04 -1.41
N ASN A 161 -17.50 -0.49 -2.66
CA ASN A 161 -17.88 -1.83 -3.10
C ASN A 161 -16.68 -2.54 -3.74
N PRO A 162 -15.76 -3.08 -2.91
CA PRO A 162 -14.47 -3.60 -3.38
C PRO A 162 -14.58 -4.79 -4.34
N GLY A 163 -15.66 -5.58 -4.23
CA GLY A 163 -15.95 -6.67 -5.14
C GLY A 163 -16.16 -6.20 -6.58
N LEU A 164 -16.95 -5.13 -6.76
CA LEU A 164 -17.22 -4.55 -8.07
C LEU A 164 -16.05 -3.74 -8.60
N ALA A 165 -15.40 -2.94 -7.75
CA ALA A 165 -14.20 -2.21 -8.12
C ALA A 165 -13.12 -3.15 -8.68
N TYR A 166 -12.92 -4.31 -8.02
CA TYR A 166 -11.95 -5.31 -8.46
C TYR A 166 -12.22 -5.84 -9.88
N GLN A 167 -13.48 -6.06 -10.24
CA GLN A 167 -13.84 -6.59 -11.55
C GLN A 167 -13.45 -5.65 -12.70
N ILE A 168 -13.42 -4.34 -12.46
CA ILE A 168 -12.94 -3.36 -13.44
C ILE A 168 -11.42 -3.29 -13.40
N ALA A 169 -10.85 -3.17 -12.19
CA ALA A 169 -9.41 -3.00 -11.99
C ALA A 169 -8.58 -4.15 -12.57
N LYS A 170 -9.06 -5.39 -12.50
CA LYS A 170 -8.34 -6.56 -13.04
C LYS A 170 -8.06 -6.44 -14.55
N ASN A 171 -8.93 -5.74 -15.28
CA ASN A 171 -8.87 -5.53 -16.73
C ASN A 171 -8.47 -4.10 -17.11
N THR A 172 -7.91 -3.35 -16.15
CA THR A 172 -7.42 -1.98 -16.36
C THR A 172 -5.90 -2.02 -16.44
N SER A 173 -5.32 -1.44 -17.50
CA SER A 173 -3.86 -1.22 -17.56
C SER A 173 -3.47 -0.01 -16.71
N PHE A 174 -2.36 -0.13 -15.99
CA PHE A 174 -1.84 0.92 -15.13
C PHE A 174 -0.79 1.81 -15.83
N GLU A 175 -0.34 1.41 -17.01
CA GLU A 175 0.77 2.05 -17.73
C GLU A 175 0.49 3.51 -18.11
N GLN A 176 -0.74 3.81 -18.50
CA GLN A 176 -1.16 5.14 -18.98
C GLN A 176 -1.86 5.99 -17.89
N LEU A 177 -1.87 5.50 -16.65
CA LEU A 177 -2.48 6.19 -15.52
C LEU A 177 -1.48 7.12 -14.85
N ASP A 178 -1.96 8.22 -14.28
CA ASP A 178 -1.11 9.11 -13.50
C ASP A 178 -0.74 8.48 -12.14
N LYS A 179 0.36 8.97 -11.56
CA LYS A 179 0.91 8.44 -10.30
C LYS A 179 -0.08 8.47 -9.13
N ASN A 180 -0.95 9.48 -9.05
CA ASN A 180 -1.90 9.61 -7.94
C ASN A 180 -3.01 8.58 -8.06
N THR A 181 -3.51 8.35 -9.28
CA THR A 181 -4.49 7.28 -9.56
C THR A 181 -3.91 5.90 -9.25
N ILE A 182 -2.69 5.61 -9.72
CA ILE A 182 -2.01 4.33 -9.43
C ILE A 182 -1.85 4.13 -7.92
N LYS A 183 -1.38 5.17 -7.22
CA LYS A 183 -1.21 5.17 -5.76
C LYS A 183 -2.53 4.88 -5.04
N TYR A 184 -3.61 5.57 -5.41
CA TYR A 184 -4.91 5.38 -4.79
C TYR A 184 -5.42 3.95 -4.98
N LEU A 185 -5.41 3.46 -6.22
CA LEU A 185 -5.88 2.12 -6.55
C LEU A 185 -5.07 1.03 -5.83
N GLY A 186 -3.73 1.15 -5.81
CA GLY A 186 -2.89 0.20 -5.10
C GLY A 186 -3.19 0.14 -3.60
N LEU A 187 -3.38 1.30 -2.94
CA LEU A 187 -3.74 1.34 -1.52
C LEU A 187 -5.15 0.79 -1.25
N LEU A 188 -6.12 1.12 -2.11
CA LEU A 188 -7.48 0.60 -2.02
C LEU A 188 -7.47 -0.93 -2.02
N PHE A 189 -6.81 -1.54 -3.00
CA PHE A 189 -6.80 -2.99 -3.13
C PHE A 189 -5.89 -3.70 -2.14
N TYR A 190 -4.82 -3.06 -1.65
CA TYR A 190 -4.05 -3.58 -0.52
C TYR A 190 -4.93 -3.73 0.73
N LYS A 191 -5.67 -2.67 1.10
CA LYS A 191 -6.56 -2.67 2.28
C LYS A 191 -7.65 -3.75 2.20
N ASN A 192 -8.11 -4.06 0.98
CA ASN A 192 -9.17 -5.03 0.73
C ASN A 192 -8.66 -6.45 0.43
N GLY A 193 -7.37 -6.73 0.66
CA GLY A 193 -6.78 -8.06 0.46
C GLY A 193 -6.62 -8.50 -1.01
N ARG A 194 -6.83 -7.60 -1.97
CA ARG A 194 -6.65 -7.85 -3.42
C ARG A 194 -5.24 -7.51 -3.86
N TYR A 195 -4.29 -8.33 -3.40
CA TYR A 195 -2.87 -8.05 -3.57
C TYR A 195 -2.39 -8.13 -5.03
N ASP A 196 -3.08 -8.86 -5.91
CA ASP A 196 -2.78 -8.90 -7.35
C ASP A 196 -2.86 -7.51 -8.00
N ILE A 197 -3.87 -6.72 -7.65
CA ILE A 197 -3.98 -5.33 -8.14
C ILE A 197 -2.96 -4.42 -7.45
N PHE A 198 -2.69 -4.62 -6.16
CA PHE A 198 -1.61 -3.90 -5.49
C PHE A 198 -0.25 -4.13 -6.18
N TRP A 199 0.08 -5.36 -6.55
CA TRP A 199 1.31 -5.68 -7.25
C TRP A 199 1.35 -5.11 -8.67
N LYS A 200 0.22 -5.09 -9.38
CA LYS A 200 0.09 -4.34 -10.65
C LYS A 200 0.42 -2.86 -10.45
N ALA A 201 -0.13 -2.21 -9.43
CA ALA A 201 0.17 -0.82 -9.11
C ALA A 201 1.65 -0.62 -8.73
N TYR A 202 2.20 -1.50 -7.90
CA TYR A 202 3.60 -1.47 -7.43
C TYR A 202 4.63 -1.54 -8.56
N LYS A 203 4.29 -2.20 -9.68
CA LYS A 203 5.13 -2.23 -10.89
C LYS A 203 5.35 -0.83 -11.48
N TYR A 204 4.35 0.05 -11.42
CA TYR A 204 4.38 1.38 -12.05
C TYR A 204 4.59 2.52 -11.05
N TYR A 205 4.38 2.29 -9.75
CA TYR A 205 4.52 3.30 -8.71
C TYR A 205 5.16 2.74 -7.44
N LYS A 206 6.16 3.46 -6.93
CA LYS A 206 6.83 3.17 -5.66
C LYS A 206 7.09 4.47 -4.91
N ASP A 207 6.68 4.49 -3.65
CA ASP A 207 7.07 5.45 -2.63
C ASP A 207 7.35 4.70 -1.31
N ASP A 208 7.82 5.40 -0.28
CA ASP A 208 8.14 4.79 1.02
C ASP A 208 6.99 3.92 1.55
N ARG A 209 5.74 4.39 1.42
CA ARG A 209 4.57 3.65 1.89
C ARG A 209 4.35 2.37 1.09
N PHE A 210 4.35 2.44 -0.24
CA PHE A 210 4.17 1.29 -1.13
C PHE A 210 5.24 0.23 -0.90
N VAL A 211 6.50 0.64 -0.77
CA VAL A 211 7.60 -0.27 -0.48
C VAL A 211 7.41 -0.97 0.86
N ASN A 212 7.04 -0.23 1.91
CA ASN A 212 6.79 -0.84 3.22
C ASN A 212 5.63 -1.84 3.20
N LEU A 213 4.54 -1.54 2.49
CA LEU A 213 3.40 -2.45 2.32
C LEU A 213 3.76 -3.69 1.50
N ALA A 214 4.58 -3.54 0.45
CA ALA A 214 5.09 -4.64 -0.35
C ALA A 214 5.97 -5.57 0.49
N LEU A 215 6.90 -5.01 1.25
CA LEU A 215 7.74 -5.79 2.17
C LEU A 215 6.90 -6.52 3.23
N ASN A 216 5.93 -5.85 3.84
CA ASN A 216 5.01 -6.49 4.78
C ASN A 216 4.34 -7.71 4.13
N ARG A 217 3.81 -7.54 2.90
CA ARG A 217 3.08 -8.62 2.24
C ARG A 217 3.96 -9.83 1.92
N ILE A 218 5.19 -9.60 1.45
CA ILE A 218 6.15 -10.69 1.16
C ILE A 218 6.48 -11.45 2.45
N PHE A 219 6.67 -10.73 3.55
CA PHE A 219 6.91 -11.34 4.85
C PHE A 219 5.73 -12.21 5.33
N GLU A 220 4.50 -11.70 5.23
CA GLU A 220 3.28 -12.41 5.61
C GLU A 220 3.04 -13.70 4.81
N THR A 221 3.58 -13.79 3.59
CA THR A 221 3.53 -15.04 2.81
C THR A 221 4.55 -16.10 3.25
N GLY A 222 5.43 -15.79 4.20
CA GLY A 222 6.49 -16.69 4.65
C GLY A 222 7.68 -16.79 3.70
N ASP A 223 7.73 -15.96 2.66
CA ASP A 223 8.85 -15.91 1.71
C ASP A 223 10.01 -15.08 2.29
N TYR A 224 10.73 -15.67 3.25
CA TYR A 224 11.84 -14.98 3.93
C TYR A 224 12.99 -14.63 2.99
N LYS A 225 13.27 -15.48 2.00
CA LYS A 225 14.31 -15.23 1.00
C LYS A 225 13.92 -14.06 0.10
N GLY A 226 12.74 -14.10 -0.50
CA GLY A 226 12.23 -13.01 -1.33
C GLY A 226 12.05 -11.71 -0.54
N PHE A 227 11.69 -11.79 0.75
CA PHE A 227 11.66 -10.63 1.63
C PHE A 227 13.03 -9.96 1.72
N ILE A 228 14.08 -10.73 2.00
CA ILE A 228 15.44 -10.20 2.15
C ILE A 228 15.96 -9.61 0.84
N GLU A 229 15.76 -10.29 -0.28
CA GLU A 229 16.13 -9.79 -1.60
C GLU A 229 15.45 -8.45 -1.90
N SER A 230 14.14 -8.37 -1.66
CA SER A 230 13.36 -7.14 -1.83
C SER A 230 13.78 -6.04 -0.85
N PHE A 231 14.00 -6.39 0.42
CA PHE A 231 14.43 -5.45 1.46
C PHE A 231 15.77 -4.81 1.09
N VAL A 232 16.79 -5.61 0.78
CA VAL A 232 18.13 -5.11 0.42
C VAL A 232 18.09 -4.26 -0.85
N TYR A 233 17.24 -4.61 -1.82
CA TYR A 233 17.08 -3.81 -3.04
C TYR A 233 16.46 -2.43 -2.80
N ASN A 234 15.55 -2.31 -1.83
CA ASN A 234 14.76 -1.10 -1.59
C ASN A 234 15.30 -0.21 -0.46
N GLU A 235 15.99 -0.79 0.53
CA GLU A 235 16.52 -0.07 1.70
C GLU A 235 17.36 1.18 1.36
N PRO A 236 18.27 1.16 0.36
CA PRO A 236 19.03 2.36 0.01
C PRO A 236 18.24 3.41 -0.78
N LYS A 237 17.02 3.10 -1.24
CA LYS A 237 16.22 3.95 -2.14
C LYS A 237 15.01 4.59 -1.46
N PHE A 238 14.52 3.97 -0.39
CA PHE A 238 13.26 4.33 0.26
C PHE A 238 13.42 4.31 1.77
N LYS A 239 12.60 5.11 2.46
CA LYS A 239 12.55 5.08 3.92
C LYS A 239 11.82 3.82 4.40
N ILE A 240 12.58 2.86 4.90
CA ILE A 240 12.03 1.62 5.46
C ILE A 240 11.62 1.80 6.93
N SER A 241 10.46 1.28 7.30
CA SER A 241 9.93 1.30 8.66
C SER A 241 10.72 0.38 9.59
N GLY A 242 10.75 0.71 10.88
CA GLY A 242 11.43 -0.12 11.90
C GLY A 242 10.88 -1.55 11.94
N GLU A 243 9.58 -1.73 11.74
CA GLU A 243 8.95 -3.06 11.66
C GLU A 243 9.53 -3.92 10.54
N ASN A 244 9.80 -3.34 9.36
CA ASN A 244 10.43 -4.07 8.26
C ASN A 244 11.93 -4.34 8.51
N TYR A 245 12.64 -3.50 9.29
CA TYR A 245 13.98 -3.86 9.79
C TYR A 245 13.91 -5.05 10.76
N CYS A 246 12.92 -5.10 11.65
CA CYS A 246 12.72 -6.25 12.53
C CYS A 246 12.42 -7.53 11.74
N ARG A 247 11.55 -7.44 10.73
CA ARG A 247 11.29 -8.53 9.79
C ARG A 247 12.56 -8.97 9.06
N ALA A 248 13.43 -8.05 8.64
CA ALA A 248 14.71 -8.41 8.01
C ALA A 248 15.63 -9.18 8.93
N VAL A 249 15.75 -8.76 10.20
CA VAL A 249 16.51 -9.50 11.22
C VAL A 249 15.92 -10.90 11.40
N LYS A 250 14.60 -11.00 11.58
CA LYS A 250 13.92 -12.29 11.75
C LYS A 250 14.12 -13.21 10.54
N SER A 251 13.90 -12.71 9.32
CA SER A 251 14.07 -13.49 8.10
C SER A 251 15.48 -14.05 7.95
N ARG A 252 16.52 -13.28 8.29
CA ARG A 252 17.92 -13.78 8.25
C ARG A 252 18.17 -14.87 9.30
N ILE A 253 17.62 -14.73 10.51
CA ILE A 253 17.71 -15.77 11.54
C ILE A 253 17.06 -17.07 11.07
N GLU A 254 15.86 -17.01 10.49
CA GLU A 254 15.15 -18.18 9.94
C GLU A 254 15.93 -18.86 8.81
N LEU A 255 16.67 -18.07 8.01
CA LEU A 255 17.53 -18.57 6.95
C LEU A 255 18.91 -19.06 7.44
N GLY A 256 19.23 -18.89 8.73
CA GLY A 256 20.56 -19.19 9.28
C GLY A 256 21.67 -18.29 8.73
N GLU A 257 21.33 -17.11 8.24
CA GLU A 257 22.24 -16.17 7.59
C GLU A 257 22.67 -15.05 8.56
N ASN A 258 23.91 -14.57 8.38
CA ASN A 258 24.39 -13.40 9.09
C ASN A 258 23.65 -12.14 8.59
N PHE A 259 23.51 -11.14 9.47
CA PHE A 259 22.85 -9.89 9.14
C PHE A 259 23.58 -8.68 9.72
N ASN A 260 23.31 -7.51 9.12
CA ASN A 260 23.92 -6.27 9.56
C ASN A 260 23.36 -5.85 10.91
N CYS A 261 24.20 -5.80 11.94
CA CYS A 261 23.75 -5.42 13.27
C CYS A 261 23.18 -3.99 13.34
N SER A 262 23.45 -3.10 12.37
CA SER A 262 22.80 -1.79 12.30
C SER A 262 21.28 -1.88 12.07
N TRP A 263 20.79 -2.99 11.50
CA TRP A 263 19.35 -3.21 11.33
C TRP A 263 18.63 -3.32 12.67
N ILE A 264 19.30 -3.84 13.70
CA ILE A 264 18.76 -3.90 15.06
C ILE A 264 18.52 -2.49 15.63
N ASP A 265 19.41 -1.53 15.31
CA ASP A 265 19.26 -0.13 15.76
C ASP A 265 18.01 0.53 15.16
N LYS A 266 17.62 0.10 13.95
CA LYS A 266 16.43 0.58 13.25
C LYS A 266 15.16 -0.17 13.65
N CYS A 267 15.29 -1.44 14.01
CA CYS A 267 14.19 -2.27 14.51
C CYS A 267 13.71 -1.79 15.89
N TYR A 268 14.63 -1.46 16.80
CA TYR A 268 14.30 -1.06 18.18
C TYR A 268 14.78 0.37 18.47
N PRO A 269 13.98 1.41 18.14
CA PRO A 269 14.38 2.79 18.35
C PRO A 269 14.61 3.14 19.82
N ASP A 270 13.83 2.55 20.73
CA ASP A 270 13.87 2.84 22.17
C ASP A 270 15.02 2.15 22.92
N LYS A 271 15.76 1.26 22.22
CA LYS A 271 16.92 0.52 22.77
C LYS A 271 16.63 -0.18 24.10
N ASN A 272 15.46 -0.80 24.19
CA ASN A 272 14.99 -1.56 25.35
C ASN A 272 15.81 -2.85 25.59
N LYS A 273 15.34 -3.69 26.51
CA LYS A 273 15.92 -5.01 26.80
C LYS A 273 16.09 -5.89 25.55
N GLU A 274 15.06 -5.97 24.71
CA GLU A 274 15.06 -6.79 23.48
C GLU A 274 16.12 -6.30 22.48
N TYR A 275 16.32 -4.98 22.38
CA TYR A 275 17.42 -4.41 21.61
C TYR A 275 18.77 -4.91 22.12
N ILE A 276 19.05 -4.81 23.43
CA ILE A 276 20.35 -5.18 23.99
C ILE A 276 20.65 -6.65 23.71
N GLN A 277 19.67 -7.53 23.94
CA GLN A 277 19.80 -8.96 23.73
C GLN A 277 20.02 -9.31 22.25
N SER A 278 19.21 -8.74 21.36
CA SER A 278 19.33 -8.93 19.92
C SER A 278 20.67 -8.41 19.40
N LYS A 279 21.06 -7.20 19.84
CA LYS A 279 22.31 -6.54 19.44
C LYS A 279 23.51 -7.34 19.89
N PHE A 280 23.49 -7.85 21.11
CA PHE A 280 24.54 -8.71 21.65
C PHE A 280 24.68 -9.98 20.80
N ALA A 281 23.57 -10.68 20.54
CA ALA A 281 23.59 -11.91 19.74
C ALA A 281 24.18 -11.66 18.33
N CYS A 282 23.76 -10.59 17.66
CA CYS A 282 24.29 -10.24 16.34
C CYS A 282 25.78 -9.88 16.38
N LEU A 283 26.20 -9.04 17.32
CA LEU A 283 27.62 -8.64 17.43
C LEU A 283 28.51 -9.83 17.75
N LEU A 284 28.03 -10.75 18.60
CA LEU A 284 28.72 -12.00 18.93
C LEU A 284 28.86 -12.90 17.71
N GLN A 285 27.77 -13.16 16.98
CA GLN A 285 27.78 -13.97 15.75
C GLN A 285 28.73 -13.38 14.69
N ASN A 286 28.75 -12.06 14.55
CA ASN A 286 29.61 -11.36 13.60
C ASN A 286 31.03 -11.11 14.13
N LYS A 287 31.38 -11.64 15.31
CA LYS A 287 32.68 -11.45 15.99
C LYS A 287 33.13 -9.98 16.09
N SER A 288 32.18 -9.07 16.29
CA SER A 288 32.45 -7.64 16.25
C SER A 288 33.20 -7.16 17.49
N SER A 289 34.19 -6.28 17.31
CA SER A 289 34.89 -5.61 18.42
C SER A 289 33.97 -4.77 19.31
N LYS A 290 32.84 -4.29 18.76
CA LYS A 290 31.82 -3.51 19.47
C LYS A 290 31.06 -4.31 20.53
N THR A 291 31.20 -5.65 20.56
CA THR A 291 30.55 -6.51 21.57
C THR A 291 30.94 -6.08 22.98
N LYS A 292 32.22 -5.76 23.19
CA LYS A 292 32.74 -5.32 24.49
C LYS A 292 32.09 -4.02 24.96
N ASP A 293 32.00 -3.03 24.07
CA ASP A 293 31.37 -1.74 24.38
C ASP A 293 29.88 -1.88 24.70
N LEU A 294 29.18 -2.76 23.97
CA LEU A 294 27.76 -3.05 24.25
C LEU A 294 27.57 -3.62 25.66
N ILE A 295 28.42 -4.58 26.06
CA ILE A 295 28.35 -5.20 27.39
C ILE A 295 28.60 -4.13 28.45
N ASN A 296 29.71 -3.39 28.36
CA ASN A 296 30.10 -2.40 29.38
C ASN A 296 29.01 -1.34 29.59
N ASN A 297 28.46 -0.80 28.50
CA ASN A 297 27.46 0.26 28.57
C ASN A 297 26.09 -0.20 29.11
N ASN A 298 25.83 -1.52 29.12
CA ASN A 298 24.51 -2.07 29.47
C ASN A 298 24.54 -3.11 30.58
N PHE A 299 25.72 -3.40 31.16
CA PHE A 299 25.89 -4.50 32.10
C PHE A 299 24.90 -4.42 33.27
N GLU A 300 24.85 -3.29 33.95
CA GLU A 300 23.97 -3.11 35.12
C GLU A 300 22.47 -3.14 34.75
N LYS A 301 22.11 -2.67 33.55
CA LYS A 301 20.73 -2.66 33.07
C LYS A 301 20.21 -4.08 32.78
N GLU A 302 21.07 -4.94 32.23
CA GLU A 302 20.72 -6.29 31.79
C GLU A 302 21.61 -7.35 32.44
N LYS A 303 21.87 -7.17 33.73
CA LYS A 303 22.81 -7.97 34.52
C LYS A 303 22.54 -9.47 34.46
N ASP A 304 21.30 -9.88 34.66
CA ASP A 304 20.92 -11.30 34.63
C ASP A 304 21.18 -11.94 33.25
N PHE A 305 20.95 -11.18 32.18
CA PHE A 305 21.22 -11.62 30.82
C PHE A 305 22.73 -11.81 30.61
N PHE A 306 23.55 -10.82 30.96
CA PHE A 306 25.01 -10.93 30.81
C PHE A 306 25.61 -11.98 31.75
N CYS A 307 25.07 -12.18 32.95
CA CYS A 307 25.46 -13.28 33.84
C CYS A 307 25.20 -14.65 33.21
N LYS A 308 24.11 -14.82 32.44
CA LYS A 308 23.84 -16.07 31.70
C LYS A 308 24.81 -16.23 30.51
N GLN A 309 25.16 -15.14 29.84
CA GLN A 309 26.08 -15.14 28.69
C GLN A 309 27.57 -15.08 29.06
N SER A 310 27.90 -14.94 30.34
CA SER A 310 29.26 -14.67 30.82
C SER A 310 30.30 -15.72 30.41
N GLY A 311 29.90 -17.00 30.32
CA GLY A 311 30.76 -18.07 29.83
C GLY A 311 31.23 -17.83 28.38
N ASN A 312 30.34 -17.38 27.50
CA ASN A 312 30.66 -17.05 26.11
C ASN A 312 31.50 -15.77 26.05
N ILE A 313 31.12 -14.75 26.82
CA ILE A 313 31.85 -13.47 26.88
C ILE A 313 33.32 -13.69 27.27
N ILE A 314 33.60 -14.52 28.28
CA ILE A 314 34.97 -14.82 28.70
C ILE A 314 35.67 -15.76 27.71
N SER A 315 34.96 -16.75 27.17
CA SER A 315 35.51 -17.67 26.17
C SER A 315 36.02 -16.94 24.93
N GLU A 316 35.26 -15.96 24.45
CA GLU A 316 35.59 -15.18 23.25
C GLU A 316 36.44 -13.93 23.54
N GLY A 317 36.67 -13.57 24.80
CA GLY A 317 37.54 -12.45 25.17
C GLY A 317 36.89 -11.06 25.13
N TYR A 318 35.56 -10.97 25.14
CA TYR A 318 34.81 -9.70 25.08
C TYR A 318 34.66 -9.02 26.46
N TYR A 319 35.72 -8.96 27.26
CA TYR A 319 35.68 -8.38 28.61
C TYR A 319 36.86 -7.45 28.91
N ASN A 320 36.72 -6.65 29.97
CA ASN A 320 37.81 -5.94 30.67
C ASN A 320 37.66 -6.11 32.19
N SER A 321 38.53 -5.46 32.95
CA SER A 321 38.51 -5.44 34.42
C SER A 321 37.16 -4.95 35.00
N GLU A 322 36.48 -4.03 34.32
CA GLU A 322 35.16 -3.54 34.71
C GLU A 322 34.08 -4.61 34.51
N THR A 323 34.00 -5.24 33.34
CA THR A 323 33.08 -6.36 33.07
C THR A 323 33.28 -7.51 34.07
N ILE A 324 34.55 -7.85 34.35
CA ILE A 324 34.91 -8.89 35.32
C ILE A 324 34.42 -8.53 36.73
N SER A 325 34.53 -7.26 37.11
CA SER A 325 34.03 -6.79 38.41
C SER A 325 32.50 -6.92 38.49
N GLY A 326 31.78 -6.65 37.39
CA GLY A 326 30.33 -6.88 37.30
C GLY A 326 29.96 -8.35 37.54
N PHE A 327 30.70 -9.29 36.94
CA PHE A 327 30.44 -10.73 37.06
C PHE A 327 30.62 -11.31 38.48
N ARG A 328 31.20 -10.57 39.43
CA ARG A 328 31.33 -10.98 40.85
C ARG A 328 30.01 -11.40 41.49
N SER A 329 28.94 -10.77 41.04
CA SER A 329 27.58 -10.95 41.56
C SER A 329 26.79 -12.05 40.85
N CYS A 330 27.35 -12.63 39.78
CA CYS A 330 26.70 -13.73 39.08
C CYS A 330 26.85 -15.04 39.87
N GLY A 331 25.77 -15.83 39.95
CA GLY A 331 25.79 -17.13 40.62
C GLY A 331 26.78 -18.14 40.02
N ASN A 332 27.21 -17.94 38.78
CA ASN A 332 28.19 -18.79 38.09
C ASN A 332 29.66 -18.34 38.21
N LYS A 333 29.98 -17.35 39.05
CA LYS A 333 31.34 -16.76 39.17
C LYS A 333 32.48 -17.78 39.35
N TYR A 334 32.28 -18.88 40.08
CA TYR A 334 33.34 -19.90 40.22
C TYR A 334 33.63 -20.64 38.90
N LYS A 335 32.60 -20.90 38.09
CA LYS A 335 32.78 -21.50 36.75
C LYS A 335 33.55 -20.56 35.83
N LEU A 336 33.25 -19.26 35.92
CA LEU A 336 33.96 -18.20 35.19
C LEU A 336 35.42 -18.09 35.62
N ALA A 337 35.68 -18.16 36.93
CA ALA A 337 37.04 -18.12 37.49
C ALA A 337 37.89 -19.31 37.02
N GLU A 338 37.34 -20.52 37.01
CA GLU A 338 38.00 -21.70 36.44
C GLU A 338 38.29 -21.53 34.93
N LEU A 339 37.38 -20.91 34.18
CA LEU A 339 37.58 -20.64 32.76
C LEU A 339 38.69 -19.61 32.50
N LEU A 340 38.77 -18.56 33.33
CA LEU A 340 39.85 -17.58 33.31
C LEU A 340 41.20 -18.20 33.71
N LEU A 341 41.23 -19.08 34.72
CA LEU A 341 42.42 -19.83 35.12
C LEU A 341 42.98 -20.66 33.98
N ARG A 342 42.12 -21.41 33.26
CA ARG A 342 42.55 -22.19 32.08
C ARG A 342 43.15 -21.32 30.98
N LYS A 343 42.68 -20.08 30.85
CA LYS A 343 43.23 -19.06 29.95
C LYS A 343 44.45 -18.32 30.53
N LYS A 344 44.96 -18.72 31.70
CA LYS A 344 46.08 -18.09 32.43
C LYS A 344 45.84 -16.60 32.75
N ARG A 345 44.59 -16.18 32.91
CA ARG A 345 44.19 -14.80 33.24
C ARG A 345 44.10 -14.61 34.76
N THR A 346 45.23 -14.75 35.44
CA THR A 346 45.29 -14.83 36.92
C THR A 346 44.79 -13.57 37.61
N GLU A 347 45.15 -12.38 37.12
CA GLU A 347 44.66 -11.10 37.67
C GLU A 347 43.13 -10.98 37.57
N ASP A 348 42.56 -11.38 36.42
CA ASP A 348 41.10 -11.35 36.21
C ASP A 348 40.39 -12.32 37.17
N VAL A 349 40.99 -13.48 37.48
CA VAL A 349 40.47 -14.42 38.50
C VAL A 349 40.45 -13.78 39.88
N LEU A 350 41.57 -13.17 40.28
CA LEU A 350 41.69 -12.49 41.57
C LEU A 350 40.70 -11.33 41.67
N ASN A 351 40.53 -10.58 40.59
CA ASN A 351 39.57 -9.49 40.50
C ASN A 351 38.12 -10.01 40.61
N LEU A 352 37.77 -11.10 39.91
CA LEU A 352 36.44 -11.71 39.96
C LEU A 352 36.08 -12.26 41.35
N LEU A 353 37.07 -12.68 42.12
CA LEU A 353 36.83 -13.28 43.43
C LEU A 353 37.21 -12.38 44.60
N LYS A 354 37.64 -11.13 44.37
CA LYS A 354 38.29 -10.23 45.35
C LYS A 354 37.66 -10.28 46.75
N ASN A 355 36.34 -10.18 46.86
CA ASN A 355 35.63 -10.09 48.15
C ASN A 355 34.99 -11.41 48.63
N ASP A 356 35.20 -12.51 47.92
CA ASP A 356 34.67 -13.83 48.29
C ASP A 356 35.73 -14.63 49.05
N ASN A 357 35.44 -14.97 50.31
CA ASN A 357 36.31 -15.73 51.21
C ASN A 357 35.79 -17.14 51.50
N SER A 358 34.84 -17.65 50.71
CA SER A 358 34.48 -19.08 50.78
C SER A 358 35.68 -19.97 50.46
N ASP A 359 35.71 -21.17 51.03
CA ASP A 359 36.78 -22.16 50.79
C ASP A 359 37.01 -22.40 49.29
N LYS A 360 35.93 -22.47 48.49
CA LYS A 360 36.01 -22.62 47.03
C LYS A 360 36.65 -21.42 46.34
N SER A 361 36.33 -20.20 46.77
CA SER A 361 36.96 -18.98 46.26
C SER A 361 38.45 -18.94 46.60
N LEU A 362 38.79 -19.20 47.86
CA LEU A 362 40.17 -19.22 48.35
C LEU A 362 41.00 -20.28 47.62
N TYR A 363 40.43 -21.46 47.38
CA TYR A 363 41.05 -22.52 46.58
C TYR A 363 41.40 -22.05 45.15
N ILE A 364 40.45 -21.43 44.46
CA ILE A 364 40.66 -20.92 43.09
C ILE A 364 41.66 -19.75 43.07
N LYS A 365 41.61 -18.85 44.06
CA LYS A 365 42.59 -17.75 44.23
C LYS A 365 44.01 -18.29 44.47
N ALA A 366 44.16 -19.31 45.32
CA ALA A 366 45.46 -19.94 45.57
C ALA A 366 46.04 -20.52 44.27
N LYS A 367 45.22 -21.20 43.44
CA LYS A 367 45.64 -21.64 42.10
C LYS A 367 46.06 -20.48 41.19
N ALA A 368 45.35 -19.35 41.24
CA ALA A 368 45.70 -18.16 40.46
C ALA A 368 47.08 -17.61 40.86
N TYR A 369 47.37 -17.53 42.16
CA TYR A 369 48.68 -17.11 42.67
C TYR A 369 49.80 -18.08 42.28
N ILE A 370 49.56 -19.40 42.37
CA ILE A 370 50.51 -20.42 41.89
C ILE A 370 50.84 -20.21 40.41
N LEU A 371 49.82 -20.05 39.57
CA LEU A 371 50.00 -19.82 38.13
C LEU A 371 50.68 -18.47 37.82
N ALA A 372 50.55 -17.49 38.72
CA ALA A 372 51.24 -16.20 38.61
C ALA A 372 52.67 -16.21 39.18
N GLY A 373 53.12 -17.33 39.78
CA GLY A 373 54.44 -17.44 40.42
C GLY A 373 54.53 -16.86 41.84
N ASP A 374 53.42 -16.38 42.41
CA ASP A 374 53.36 -15.79 43.75
C ASP A 374 53.08 -16.88 44.79
N LEU A 375 54.09 -17.73 45.05
CA LEU A 375 53.98 -18.88 45.94
C LEU A 375 53.71 -18.48 47.40
N GLU A 376 54.15 -17.29 47.82
CA GLU A 376 53.91 -16.78 49.16
C GLU A 376 52.43 -16.48 49.37
N LYS A 377 51.82 -15.67 48.48
CA LYS A 377 50.38 -15.38 48.56
C LYS A 377 49.53 -16.63 48.34
N ALA A 378 49.99 -17.57 47.52
CA ALA A 378 49.33 -18.86 47.34
C ALA A 378 49.22 -19.63 48.67
N LYS A 379 50.32 -19.75 49.42
CA LYS A 379 50.34 -20.41 50.75
C LYS A 379 49.45 -19.68 51.75
N GLN A 380 49.61 -18.37 51.88
CA GLN A 380 48.79 -17.53 52.77
C GLN A 380 47.28 -17.67 52.46
N THR A 381 46.92 -17.75 51.18
CA THR A 381 45.52 -17.93 50.76
C THR A 381 45.04 -19.35 51.07
N ALA A 382 45.88 -20.38 50.86
CA ALA A 382 45.54 -21.78 51.10
C ALA A 382 45.38 -22.13 52.59
N GLU A 383 46.09 -21.45 53.48
CA GLU A 383 45.97 -21.64 54.94
C GLU A 383 44.58 -21.29 55.47
N ARG A 384 43.91 -20.34 54.83
CA ARG A 384 42.56 -19.85 55.18
C ARG A 384 41.43 -20.77 54.73
N ILE A 385 41.73 -21.86 54.01
CA ILE A 385 40.75 -22.86 53.57
C ILE A 385 40.49 -23.84 54.71
N ASN A 386 39.23 -23.97 55.14
CA ASN A 386 38.85 -24.91 56.20
C ASN A 386 38.66 -26.34 55.69
N GLU A 387 38.17 -26.52 54.46
CA GLU A 387 37.95 -27.84 53.86
C GLU A 387 39.28 -28.56 53.50
N GLN A 388 39.64 -29.56 54.30
CA GLN A 388 40.91 -30.29 54.18
C GLN A 388 41.11 -30.95 52.81
N LYS A 389 40.03 -31.43 52.16
CA LYS A 389 40.10 -32.04 50.81
C LYS A 389 40.60 -31.04 49.77
N LEU A 390 40.08 -29.81 49.78
CA LEU A 390 40.50 -28.75 48.86
C LEU A 390 41.97 -28.38 49.11
N LYS A 391 42.35 -28.20 50.38
CA LYS A 391 43.72 -27.87 50.79
C LYS A 391 44.74 -28.90 50.32
N ASN A 392 44.45 -30.19 50.52
CA ASN A 392 45.31 -31.30 50.09
C ASN A 392 45.45 -31.42 48.57
N SER A 393 44.50 -30.89 47.80
CA SER A 393 44.53 -30.96 46.32
C SER A 393 45.33 -29.83 45.66
N LEU A 394 45.65 -28.74 46.36
CA LEU A 394 46.38 -27.59 45.80
C LEU A 394 47.85 -27.90 45.45
N PHE A 395 48.49 -28.79 46.22
CA PHE A 395 49.93 -29.04 46.13
C PHE A 395 50.29 -30.46 45.70
N LYS A 396 49.29 -31.25 45.26
CA LYS A 396 49.49 -32.66 44.87
C LYS A 396 50.20 -32.88 43.53
N ASN A 397 50.42 -31.84 42.72
CA ASN A 397 51.00 -31.95 41.37
C ASN A 397 52.29 -31.12 41.15
N ASN A 398 52.99 -30.67 42.20
CA ASN A 398 54.22 -29.86 42.09
C ASN A 398 55.47 -30.53 42.71
N ASN A 399 55.45 -31.86 42.91
CA ASN A 399 56.64 -32.64 43.26
C ASN A 399 56.96 -33.61 42.13
#